data_AF-A8Y2A5-F1
#
_entry.id   AF-A8Y2A5-F1
#
_cell.length_a   1.000
_cell.length_b   1.000
_cell.length_c   1.000
_cell.angle_alpha   90.00
_cell.angle_beta   90.00
_cell.angle_gamma   90.00
#
_symmetry.space_group_name_H-M   'P 1'
#
loop_
_entity.id
_entity.type
_entity.pdbx_description
1 polymer ?
#
loop_
_entity_poly.entity_id
_entity_poly.type
_entity_poly.pdbx_seq_one_letter_code
_entity_poly.pdbx_strand_id
1 'polypeptide(L)'
;MKNLSFLIVIFCLLAKVSAECADSCECPDFSSLRLSEADASDYQFTQLAGSAANATCVSPNNFVMASQFNETEIPLPPEANRFFMIPALGRNALIPASSFELFSYFGVVCDNGSWYATKYPMGISYVKVNEDIFTNTTYVESYDGKKTRIVWFAW
;
A
#
# COMPACT_ATOMS: atom_id res chain seq x y z
N MET A 1 1.10 59.29 15.32
CA MET A 1 1.67 57.95 15.57
C MET A 1 0.56 56.91 15.79
N LYS A 2 -0.18 56.56 14.75
CA LYS A 2 -1.12 55.43 14.68
C LYS A 2 -1.22 55.19 13.19
N ASN A 3 -0.64 54.11 12.65
CA ASN A 3 -0.75 53.61 11.26
C ASN A 3 0.49 52.80 10.82
N LEU A 4 1.44 52.48 11.71
CA LEU A 4 2.56 51.59 11.36
C LEU A 4 2.34 50.14 11.79
N SER A 5 1.45 49.87 12.75
CA SER A 5 1.19 48.51 13.25
C SER A 5 0.26 47.67 12.38
N PHE A 6 -0.57 48.28 11.52
CA PHE A 6 -1.55 47.52 10.72
C PHE A 6 -0.92 46.85 9.49
N LEU A 7 0.12 47.46 8.92
CA LEU A 7 0.83 46.95 7.73
C LEU A 7 1.71 45.72 8.02
N ILE A 8 2.19 45.55 9.27
CA ILE A 8 3.03 44.42 9.66
C ILE A 8 2.20 43.14 9.82
N VAL A 9 0.96 43.25 10.32
CA VAL A 9 0.07 42.08 10.52
C VAL A 9 -0.37 41.47 9.18
N ILE A 10 -0.56 42.29 8.15
CA ILE A 10 -0.95 41.83 6.81
C ILE A 10 0.21 41.10 6.12
N PHE A 11 1.46 41.53 6.35
CA PHE A 11 2.64 40.86 5.78
C PHE A 11 2.93 39.50 6.46
N CYS A 12 2.55 39.32 7.74
CA CYS A 12 2.60 38.01 8.39
C CYS A 12 1.54 37.03 7.89
N LEU A 13 0.39 37.51 7.39
CA LEU A 13 -0.63 36.66 6.79
C LEU A 13 -0.29 36.23 5.35
N LEU A 14 0.60 36.97 4.67
CA LEU A 14 1.08 36.67 3.32
C LEU A 14 2.46 35.99 3.31
N ALA A 15 3.20 36.04 4.41
CA ALA A 15 4.44 35.32 4.59
C ALA A 15 4.15 33.84 4.94
N LYS A 16 4.03 33.03 3.90
CA LYS A 16 4.36 31.59 3.93
C LYS A 16 3.35 30.66 4.61
N VAL A 17 2.12 30.65 4.09
CA VAL A 17 1.54 29.35 3.67
C VAL A 17 1.78 29.24 2.16
N SER A 18 3.05 29.33 1.79
CA SER A 18 3.57 28.52 0.71
C SER A 18 3.98 27.22 1.38
N ALA A 19 2.99 26.45 1.84
CA ALA A 19 3.13 25.03 1.62
C ALA A 19 3.18 24.96 0.09
N GLU A 20 4.39 24.98 -0.47
CA GLU A 20 4.60 24.23 -1.69
C GLU A 20 4.00 22.87 -1.33
N CYS A 21 2.79 22.59 -1.82
CA CYS A 21 2.39 21.22 -2.00
C CYS A 21 3.55 20.68 -2.82
N ALA A 22 4.52 20.04 -2.16
CA ALA A 22 5.56 19.30 -2.83
C ALA A 22 4.79 18.52 -3.88
N ASP A 23 5.08 18.80 -5.17
CA ASP A 23 4.35 18.30 -6.33
C ASP A 23 3.78 16.96 -5.95
N SER A 24 2.45 16.87 -5.83
CA SER A 24 1.81 15.64 -5.44
C SER A 24 2.40 14.58 -6.34
N CYS A 25 3.25 13.71 -5.80
CA CYS A 25 3.80 12.62 -6.58
C CYS A 25 2.60 11.74 -6.83
N GLU A 26 1.93 11.98 -7.94
CA GLU A 26 0.74 11.25 -8.33
C GLU A 26 1.17 9.80 -8.45
N CYS A 27 0.55 8.94 -7.66
CA CYS A 27 0.80 7.53 -7.84
C CYS A 27 0.30 7.11 -9.22
N PRO A 28 1.03 6.21 -9.90
CA PRO A 28 0.54 5.66 -11.14
C PRO A 28 -0.80 4.95 -10.89
N ASP A 29 -1.57 4.73 -11.95
CA ASP A 29 -2.74 3.86 -11.87
C ASP A 29 -2.33 2.54 -11.18
N PHE A 30 -2.99 2.20 -10.07
CA PHE A 30 -2.68 1.00 -9.32
C PHE A 30 -2.77 -0.25 -10.22
N SER A 31 -3.68 -0.24 -11.19
CA SER A 31 -3.86 -1.33 -12.15
C SER A 31 -2.60 -1.63 -12.98
N SER A 32 -1.66 -0.69 -13.09
CA SER A 32 -0.38 -0.88 -13.76
C SER A 32 0.57 -1.84 -13.03
N LEU A 33 0.36 -2.07 -11.72
CA LEU A 33 1.13 -3.04 -10.93
C LEU A 33 0.59 -4.47 -11.08
N ARG A 34 -0.52 -4.65 -11.79
CA ARG A 34 -1.07 -5.97 -12.03
C ARG A 34 -0.11 -6.82 -12.87
N LEU A 35 0.08 -8.07 -12.46
CA LEU A 35 0.78 -9.06 -13.27
C LEU A 35 -0.01 -9.36 -14.56
N SER A 36 0.63 -9.20 -15.73
CA SER A 36 -0.05 -9.20 -17.04
C SER A 36 -0.81 -10.48 -17.42
N GLU A 37 -0.47 -11.60 -16.77
CA GLU A 37 -1.10 -12.90 -16.99
C GLU A 37 -2.41 -13.08 -16.20
N ALA A 38 -2.78 -12.11 -15.36
CA ALA A 38 -3.94 -12.17 -14.49
C ALA A 38 -5.22 -11.63 -15.19
N ASP A 39 -6.36 -12.34 -15.08
CA ASP A 39 -7.67 -12.03 -15.70
C ASP A 39 -8.35 -10.73 -15.21
N ALA A 40 -8.40 -9.71 -16.07
CA ALA A 40 -8.95 -8.38 -15.76
C ALA A 40 -10.37 -8.35 -15.21
N SER A 41 -11.17 -9.39 -15.46
CA SER A 41 -12.56 -9.44 -15.05
C SER A 41 -12.76 -9.69 -13.54
N ASP A 42 -11.71 -10.11 -12.82
CA ASP A 42 -11.79 -10.49 -11.40
C ASP A 42 -11.69 -9.31 -10.41
N TYR A 43 -11.55 -8.07 -10.88
CA TYR A 43 -11.52 -6.89 -10.01
C TYR A 43 -12.06 -5.62 -10.68
N GLN A 44 -12.61 -4.73 -9.86
CA GLN A 44 -13.02 -3.39 -10.28
C GLN A 44 -12.19 -2.36 -9.51
N PHE A 45 -11.36 -1.63 -10.24
CA PHE A 45 -10.58 -0.51 -9.72
C PHE A 45 -11.31 0.80 -9.97
N THR A 46 -11.33 1.68 -8.97
CA THR A 46 -11.78 3.06 -9.14
C THR A 46 -10.79 3.96 -8.44
N GLN A 47 -10.01 4.69 -9.24
CA GLN A 47 -9.21 5.80 -8.73
C GLN A 47 -10.16 6.92 -8.32
N LEU A 48 -10.10 7.33 -7.05
CA LEU A 48 -10.84 8.48 -6.55
C LEU A 48 -9.99 9.73 -6.78
N ALA A 49 -10.60 10.92 -6.75
CA ALA A 49 -9.85 12.16 -6.93
C ALA A 49 -8.73 12.31 -5.87
N GLY A 50 -7.51 12.64 -6.31
CA GLY A 50 -6.32 12.77 -5.46
C GLY A 50 -5.53 11.46 -5.28
N SER A 51 -4.83 11.31 -4.15
CA SER A 51 -4.03 10.12 -3.81
C SER A 51 -4.85 8.94 -3.29
N ALA A 52 -6.18 9.07 -3.27
CA ALA A 52 -7.09 8.04 -2.79
C ALA A 52 -7.51 7.12 -3.93
N ALA A 53 -7.43 5.81 -3.71
CA ALA A 53 -7.93 4.81 -4.65
C ALA A 53 -8.65 3.69 -3.89
N ASN A 54 -9.53 2.97 -4.59
CA ASN A 54 -10.33 1.87 -4.03
C ASN A 54 -10.34 0.72 -5.04
N ALA A 55 -10.23 -0.52 -4.55
CA ALA A 55 -10.40 -1.72 -5.36
C ALA A 55 -11.30 -2.73 -4.66
N THR A 56 -12.34 -3.19 -5.36
CA THR A 56 -13.18 -4.31 -4.93
C THR A 56 -12.80 -5.57 -5.71
N CYS A 57 -12.66 -6.70 -5.02
CA CYS A 57 -12.23 -7.97 -5.62
C CYS A 57 -13.40 -8.97 -5.73
N VAL A 58 -13.47 -9.71 -6.84
CA VAL A 58 -14.46 -10.79 -7.04
C VAL A 58 -14.06 -12.06 -6.30
N SER A 59 -12.77 -12.42 -6.32
CA SER A 59 -12.21 -13.58 -5.59
C SER A 59 -11.06 -13.17 -4.65
N PRO A 60 -11.38 -12.57 -3.49
CA PRO A 60 -10.38 -12.01 -2.60
C PRO A 60 -9.48 -13.05 -1.92
N ASN A 61 -9.84 -14.34 -1.90
CA ASN A 61 -9.02 -15.37 -1.24
C ASN A 61 -7.73 -15.69 -1.99
N ASN A 62 -7.68 -15.41 -3.30
CA ASN A 62 -6.49 -15.68 -4.11
C ASN A 62 -5.63 -14.44 -4.28
N PHE A 63 -6.12 -13.27 -3.86
CA PHE A 63 -5.40 -12.02 -4.02
C PHE A 63 -4.06 -12.06 -3.26
N VAL A 64 -3.01 -11.63 -3.95
CA VAL A 64 -1.66 -11.56 -3.41
C VAL A 64 -0.93 -10.35 -3.96
N MET A 65 -0.23 -9.63 -3.10
CA MET A 65 0.77 -8.64 -3.51
C MET A 65 2.16 -9.20 -3.28
N ALA A 66 3.14 -8.73 -4.05
CA ALA A 66 4.52 -9.12 -3.87
C ALA A 66 5.44 -7.91 -3.71
N SER A 67 6.52 -8.15 -2.99
CA SER A 67 7.57 -7.18 -2.77
C SER A 67 8.92 -7.87 -2.54
N GLN A 68 9.94 -7.05 -2.27
CA GLN A 68 11.27 -7.48 -1.90
C GLN A 68 11.64 -6.92 -0.52
N PHE A 69 12.45 -7.65 0.23
CA PHE A 69 12.85 -7.25 1.58
C PHE A 69 13.71 -5.96 1.61
N ASN A 70 14.28 -5.54 0.47
CA ASN A 70 14.97 -4.24 0.34
C ASN A 70 14.02 -3.06 0.01
N GLU A 71 12.73 -3.33 -0.21
CA GLU A 71 11.68 -2.34 -0.54
C GLU A 71 10.64 -2.25 0.60
N THR A 72 11.02 -2.68 1.81
CA THR A 72 10.15 -2.73 3.00
C THR A 72 10.90 -2.36 4.27
N GLU A 73 10.14 -1.91 5.27
CA GLU A 73 10.59 -1.71 6.65
C GLU A 73 10.50 -3.00 7.50
N ILE A 74 9.92 -4.08 6.97
CA ILE A 74 9.89 -5.41 7.60
C ILE A 74 11.31 -6.00 7.56
N PRO A 75 11.85 -6.48 8.70
CA PRO A 75 13.19 -7.06 8.72
C PRO A 75 13.24 -8.34 7.88
N LEU A 76 14.30 -8.49 7.09
CA LEU A 76 14.59 -9.72 6.36
C LEU A 76 14.83 -10.88 7.35
N PRO A 77 14.03 -11.97 7.29
CA PRO A 77 14.34 -13.19 8.04
C PRO A 77 15.67 -13.80 7.56
N PRO A 78 16.55 -14.30 8.45
CA PRO A 78 17.87 -14.82 8.09
C PRO A 78 17.88 -15.89 6.99
N GLU A 79 16.82 -16.70 6.95
CA GLU A 79 16.63 -17.82 6.04
C GLU A 79 15.89 -17.44 4.76
N ALA A 80 15.30 -16.24 4.69
CA ALA A 80 14.44 -15.83 3.59
C ALA A 80 15.24 -15.44 2.35
N ASN A 81 14.70 -15.80 1.19
CA ASN A 81 15.08 -15.20 -0.09
C ASN A 81 14.61 -13.73 -0.14
N ARG A 82 15.08 -12.99 -1.14
CA ARG A 82 14.83 -11.56 -1.31
C ARG A 82 13.36 -11.18 -1.52
N PHE A 83 12.52 -12.11 -2.00
CA PHE A 83 11.12 -11.86 -2.34
C PHE A 83 10.19 -12.39 -1.26
N PHE A 84 9.08 -11.68 -1.07
CA PHE A 84 7.97 -12.15 -0.27
C PHE A 84 6.64 -11.67 -0.84
N MET A 85 5.58 -12.28 -0.36
CA MET A 85 4.20 -12.05 -0.73
C MET A 85 3.38 -11.61 0.49
N ILE A 86 2.35 -10.82 0.24
CA ILE A 86 1.35 -10.37 1.20
C ILE A 86 0.02 -10.98 0.76
N PRO A 87 -0.36 -12.15 1.31
CA PRO A 87 -1.55 -12.88 0.86
C PRO A 87 -2.83 -12.38 1.54
N ALA A 88 -3.95 -12.51 0.83
CA ALA A 88 -5.29 -12.53 1.43
C ALA A 88 -5.76 -13.94 1.81
N LEU A 89 -5.03 -14.99 1.39
CA LEU A 89 -5.34 -16.38 1.69
C LEU A 89 -5.45 -16.61 3.20
N GLY A 90 -6.50 -17.31 3.62
CA GLY A 90 -6.79 -17.56 5.04
C GLY A 90 -7.67 -16.49 5.70
N ARG A 91 -8.11 -15.46 4.94
CA ARG A 91 -9.06 -14.47 5.46
C ARG A 91 -10.37 -15.13 5.90
N ASN A 92 -11.09 -14.44 6.78
CA ASN A 92 -12.40 -14.89 7.24
C ASN A 92 -13.41 -14.92 6.07
N ALA A 93 -13.75 -16.13 5.61
CA ALA A 93 -14.71 -16.37 4.54
C ALA A 93 -16.16 -15.95 4.89
N LEU A 94 -16.45 -15.66 6.15
CA LEU A 94 -17.74 -15.09 6.56
C LEU A 94 -17.90 -13.63 6.09
N ILE A 95 -16.81 -12.93 5.75
CA ILE A 95 -16.86 -11.60 5.17
C ILE A 95 -17.07 -11.76 3.66
N PRO A 96 -18.22 -11.33 3.11
CA PRO A 96 -18.50 -11.47 1.69
C PRO A 96 -17.42 -10.84 0.81
N ALA A 97 -17.19 -11.40 -0.37
CA ALA A 97 -16.26 -10.83 -1.35
C ALA A 97 -16.65 -9.40 -1.74
N SER A 98 -17.95 -9.13 -1.85
CA SER A 98 -18.49 -7.78 -2.12
C SER A 98 -18.19 -6.74 -1.03
N SER A 99 -17.82 -7.18 0.18
CA SER A 99 -17.41 -6.31 1.29
C SER A 99 -15.89 -6.25 1.46
N PHE A 100 -15.14 -6.87 0.56
CA PHE A 100 -13.68 -6.82 0.58
C PHE A 100 -13.19 -5.60 -0.19
N GLU A 101 -12.68 -4.63 0.57
CA GLU A 101 -12.03 -3.45 0.04
C GLU A 101 -10.52 -3.57 0.28
N LEU A 102 -9.78 -3.71 -0.81
CA LEU A 102 -8.36 -4.06 -0.81
C LEU A 102 -7.51 -3.00 -0.11
N PHE A 103 -7.78 -1.72 -0.36
CA PHE A 103 -6.96 -0.62 0.16
C PHE A 103 -7.05 -0.56 1.68
N SER A 104 -8.25 -0.65 2.23
CA SER A 104 -8.49 -0.64 3.67
C SER A 104 -7.98 -1.90 4.35
N TYR A 105 -8.13 -3.05 3.69
CA TYR A 105 -7.71 -4.35 4.22
C TYR A 105 -6.19 -4.44 4.39
N PHE A 106 -5.43 -4.03 3.37
CA PHE A 106 -3.96 -4.04 3.40
C PHE A 106 -3.32 -2.70 3.78
N GLY A 107 -4.13 -1.68 4.04
CA GLY A 107 -3.64 -0.32 4.28
C GLY A 107 -2.80 0.19 3.10
N VAL A 108 -3.31 0.02 1.87
CA VAL A 108 -2.63 0.50 0.67
C VAL A 108 -2.65 2.02 0.64
N VAL A 109 -1.46 2.61 0.57
CA VAL A 109 -1.26 4.06 0.54
C VAL A 109 -0.36 4.45 -0.63
N CYS A 110 -0.63 5.63 -1.17
CA CYS A 110 0.26 6.29 -2.11
C CYS A 110 1.26 7.16 -1.34
N ASP A 111 2.55 6.96 -1.56
CA ASP A 111 3.60 7.82 -1.01
C ASP A 111 4.72 7.98 -2.02
N ASN A 112 5.20 9.22 -2.23
CA ASN A 112 6.30 9.53 -3.14
C ASN A 112 6.21 8.84 -4.53
N GLY A 113 5.01 8.77 -5.11
CA GLY A 113 4.78 8.19 -6.45
C GLY A 113 4.81 6.66 -6.50
N SER A 114 4.79 5.98 -5.35
CA SER A 114 4.73 4.51 -5.27
C SER A 114 3.62 4.05 -4.32
N TRP A 115 3.10 2.86 -4.60
CA TRP A 115 2.09 2.22 -3.76
C TRP A 115 2.75 1.37 -2.68
N TYR A 116 2.26 1.48 -1.45
CA TYR A 116 2.77 0.74 -0.30
C TYR A 116 1.63 0.04 0.44
N ALA A 117 1.86 -1.20 0.88
CA ALA A 117 1.04 -1.85 1.89
C ALA A 117 1.55 -1.48 3.30
N THR A 118 0.63 -1.36 4.26
CA THR A 118 0.96 -1.03 5.67
C THR A 118 0.28 -1.94 6.69
N LYS A 119 -0.60 -2.85 6.25
CA LYS A 119 -1.22 -3.89 7.08
C LYS A 119 -0.96 -5.25 6.47
N TYR A 120 -0.78 -6.24 7.34
CA TYR A 120 -0.47 -7.62 6.94
C TYR A 120 -1.41 -8.59 7.65
N PRO A 121 -2.74 -8.54 7.37
CA PRO A 121 -3.72 -9.24 8.19
C PRO A 121 -3.44 -10.75 8.29
N MET A 122 -2.94 -11.36 7.21
CA MET A 122 -2.61 -12.79 7.14
C MET A 122 -1.11 -13.07 7.31
N GLY A 123 -0.30 -12.06 7.65
CA GLY A 123 1.16 -12.16 7.65
C GLY A 123 1.78 -11.99 6.26
N ILE A 124 2.98 -12.53 6.09
CA ILE A 124 3.71 -12.59 4.83
C ILE A 124 4.09 -14.03 4.47
N SER A 125 4.33 -14.28 3.20
CA SER A 125 4.81 -15.56 2.68
C SER A 125 6.14 -15.37 1.95
N TYR A 126 7.16 -16.13 2.28
CA TYR A 126 8.46 -16.05 1.60
C TYR A 126 9.06 -17.44 1.40
N VAL A 127 9.96 -17.55 0.42
CA VAL A 127 10.71 -18.78 0.14
C VAL A 127 12.04 -18.71 0.89
N LYS A 128 12.53 -19.81 1.44
CA LYS A 128 13.87 -19.82 2.05
C LYS A 128 14.96 -19.99 1.00
N VAL A 129 16.17 -19.49 1.25
CA VAL A 129 17.29 -19.46 0.27
C VAL A 129 17.66 -20.85 -0.30
N ASN A 130 17.27 -21.95 0.36
CA ASN A 130 17.58 -23.33 -0.06
C ASN A 130 16.38 -24.28 -0.03
N GLU A 131 15.15 -23.76 0.03
CA GLU A 131 13.94 -24.57 0.02
C GLU A 131 12.99 -24.03 -1.04
N ASP A 132 12.35 -24.88 -1.84
CA ASP A 132 11.29 -24.47 -2.77
C ASP A 132 9.91 -24.40 -2.08
N ILE A 133 9.90 -24.30 -0.74
CA ILE A 133 8.69 -24.29 0.08
C ILE A 133 8.42 -22.88 0.60
N PHE A 134 7.19 -22.42 0.41
CA PHE A 134 6.72 -21.18 1.01
C PHE A 134 6.60 -21.34 2.53
N THR A 135 7.28 -20.45 3.24
CA THR A 135 7.11 -20.22 4.67
C THR A 135 6.11 -19.10 4.85
N ASN A 136 4.99 -19.39 5.50
CA ASN A 136 3.98 -18.40 5.83
C ASN A 136 4.14 -17.99 7.29
N THR A 137 4.21 -16.68 7.55
CA THR A 137 3.94 -16.18 8.89
C THR A 137 2.44 -16.13 9.12
N THR A 138 2.03 -16.06 10.39
CA THR A 138 0.69 -15.57 10.75
C THR A 138 0.71 -14.04 10.83
N TYR A 139 -0.40 -13.45 11.27
CA TYR A 139 -0.41 -12.06 11.72
C TYR A 139 0.73 -11.80 12.73
N VAL A 140 1.47 -10.71 12.52
CA VAL A 140 2.56 -10.24 13.37
C VAL A 140 2.33 -8.75 13.64
N GLU A 141 2.00 -8.41 14.89
CA GLU A 141 1.67 -7.03 15.29
C GLU A 141 2.79 -6.03 14.96
N SER A 142 4.06 -6.45 15.07
CA SER A 142 5.20 -5.59 14.77
C SER A 142 5.37 -5.24 13.29
N TYR A 143 4.58 -5.83 12.39
CA TYR A 143 4.55 -5.47 10.97
C TYR A 143 3.56 -4.35 10.68
N ASP A 144 2.57 -4.12 11.54
CA ASP A 144 1.57 -3.09 11.29
C ASP A 144 2.19 -1.69 11.26
N GLY A 145 1.81 -0.93 10.24
CA GLY A 145 2.36 0.40 9.96
C GLY A 145 3.67 0.39 9.19
N LYS A 146 4.37 -0.75 9.09
CA LYS A 146 5.59 -0.86 8.28
C LYS A 146 5.26 -0.76 6.80
N LYS A 147 5.90 0.16 6.10
CA LYS A 147 5.70 0.35 4.66
C LYS A 147 6.41 -0.76 3.89
N THR A 148 5.67 -1.39 2.97
CA THR A 148 6.21 -2.30 1.95
C THR A 148 5.77 -1.80 0.59
N ARG A 149 6.72 -1.46 -0.29
CA ARG A 149 6.40 -1.07 -1.67
C ARG A 149 5.79 -2.26 -2.42
N ILE A 150 4.67 -2.04 -3.10
CA ILE A 150 4.02 -3.06 -3.92
C ILE A 150 4.72 -3.08 -5.28
N VAL A 151 5.35 -4.20 -5.63
CA VAL A 151 6.04 -4.36 -6.92
C VAL A 151 5.08 -4.89 -7.98
N TRP A 152 4.26 -5.88 -7.61
CA TRP A 152 3.16 -6.38 -8.42
C TRP A 152 2.09 -7.04 -7.56
N PHE A 153 0.94 -7.31 -8.15
CA PHE A 153 -0.11 -8.13 -7.54
C PHE A 153 -0.79 -9.05 -8.54
N ALA A 154 -1.42 -10.11 -8.03
CA ALA A 154 -2.14 -11.13 -8.79
C ALA A 154 -3.30 -11.74 -7.97
N TRP A 155 -4.03 -12.65 -8.60
CA TRP A 155 -5.11 -13.47 -8.04
C TRP A 155 -5.02 -14.89 -8.61
#